data_AF-A0A1M6QML8-F1
#
_entry.id   AF-A0A1M6QML8-F1
#
_cell.length_a   1.000
_cell.length_b   1.000
_cell.length_c   1.000
_cell.angle_alpha   90.00
_cell.angle_beta   90.00
_cell.angle_gamma   90.00
#
_symmetry.space_group_name_H-M   'P 1'
#
loop_
_entity.id
_entity.type
_entity.pdbx_description
1 polymer ?
#
loop_
_entity_poly.entity_id
_entity_poly.type
_entity_poly.pdbx_seq_one_letter_code
_entity_poly.pdbx_strand_id
1 'polypeptide(L)' 'MNLTLVESINEDDQITTYDDINFVVSKKQAPYFANTKIDYVKGIFGNGYFKLIRV' A
#
# COMPACT_ATOMS: atom_id res chain seq x y z
N MET A 1 -8.52 1.40 -5.98
CA MET A 1 -7.78 0.38 -5.21
C MET A 1 -7.94 0.71 -3.74
N ASN A 2 -8.36 -0.27 -2.94
CA ASN A 2 -8.53 -0.11 -1.51
C ASN A 2 -7.35 -0.77 -0.80
N LEU A 3 -6.81 -0.09 0.21
CA LEU A 3 -5.86 -0.66 1.15
C LEU A 3 -6.64 -1.31 2.28
N THR A 4 -6.21 -2.50 2.71
CA THR A 4 -6.85 -3.28 3.77
C THR A 4 -5.78 -3.80 4.71
N LEU A 5 -6.08 -3.85 6.01
CA LEU A 5 -5.22 -4.49 6.99
C LEU A 5 -5.22 -6.00 6.75
N VAL A 6 -4.04 -6.61 6.71
CA VAL A 6 -3.87 -8.04 6.48
C VAL A 6 -3.12 -8.65 7.65
N GLU A 7 -3.63 -9.75 8.18
CA GLU A 7 -3.06 -10.45 9.35
C GLU A 7 -2.05 -11.54 8.97
N SER A 8 -2.06 -12.00 7.71
CA SER A 8 -1.20 -13.08 7.23
C SER A 8 -0.72 -12.86 5.79
N ILE A 9 0.45 -13.41 5.46
CA ILE A 9 1.03 -13.35 4.11
C ILE A 9 0.85 -14.70 3.40
N ASN A 10 0.78 -14.66 2.07
CA ASN A 10 0.86 -15.84 1.22
C ASN A 10 2.28 -15.99 0.64
N GLU A 11 2.63 -17.20 0.19
CA GLU A 11 3.95 -17.49 -0.41
C GLU A 11 4.22 -16.65 -1.69
N ASP A 12 3.16 -16.27 -2.39
CA ASP A 12 3.18 -15.47 -3.60
C ASP A 12 3.07 -13.96 -3.38
N ASP A 13 3.18 -13.51 -2.12
CA ASP A 13 3.17 -12.09 -1.82
C ASP A 13 4.59 -11.50 -1.87
N GLN A 14 4.65 -10.23 -2.24
CA GLN A 14 5.81 -9.37 -2.16
C GLN A 14 5.60 -8.41 -1.00
N ILE A 15 6.59 -8.31 -0.12
CA ILE A 15 6.57 -7.42 1.05
C ILE A 15 7.53 -6.27 0.80
N THR A 16 7.06 -5.05 1.03
CA THR A 16 7.89 -3.84 1.04
C THR A 16 7.68 -3.13 2.35
N THR A 17 8.76 -2.90 3.10
CA THR A 17 8.73 -2.19 4.37
C THR A 17 9.02 -0.71 4.15
N TYR A 18 8.19 0.17 4.70
CA TYR A 18 8.38 1.62 4.68
C TYR A 18 7.91 2.20 6.00
N ASP A 19 8.77 2.98 6.68
CA ASP A 19 8.50 3.55 8.01
C ASP A 19 7.94 2.52 9.01
N ASP A 20 8.59 1.35 9.09
CA ASP A 20 8.20 0.20 9.94
C ASP A 20 6.82 -0.41 9.64
N ILE A 21 6.17 0.03 8.55
CA ILE A 21 4.91 -0.53 8.05
C ILE A 21 5.21 -1.49 6.92
N ASN A 22 4.69 -2.72 7.02
CA ASN A 22 4.79 -3.73 5.98
C ASN A 22 3.63 -3.60 4.99
N PHE A 23 3.96 -3.30 3.74
CA PHE A 23 3.03 -3.34 2.63
C PHE A 23 3.13 -4.68 1.91
N VAL A 24 1.99 -5.34 1.77
CA VAL A 24 1.88 -6.66 1.15
C VAL A 24 1.13 -6.53 -0.16
N VAL A 25 1.75 -6.98 -1.25
CA VAL A 25 1.16 -6.97 -2.59
C VAL A 25 1.40 -8.33 -3.23
N SER A 26 0.37 -8.96 -3.77
CA SER A 26 0.54 -10.20 -4.53
C SER A 26 1.50 -9.97 -5.71
N LYS A 27 2.44 -10.90 -5.95
CA LYS A 27 3.40 -10.84 -7.09
C LYS A 27 2.69 -10.67 -8.43
N LYS A 28 1.49 -11.24 -8.59
CA LYS A 28 0.66 -11.09 -9.81
C LYS A 28 0.18 -9.65 -10.02
N GLN A 29 0.03 -8.90 -8.94
CA GLN A 29 -0.45 -7.53 -8.96
C GLN A 29 0.68 -6.49 -8.89
N ALA A 30 1.87 -6.88 -8.42
CA ALA A 30 3.03 -6.00 -8.31
C ALA A 30 3.33 -5.14 -9.56
N PRO A 31 3.19 -5.64 -10.81
CA PRO A 31 3.40 -4.81 -12.00
C PRO A 31 2.47 -3.59 -12.10
N TYR A 32 1.24 -3.65 -11.54
CA TYR A 32 0.30 -2.53 -11.55
C TYR A 32 0.69 -1.42 -10.57
N PHE A 33 1.60 -1.70 -9.64
CA PHE A 33 2.13 -0.75 -8.67
C PHE A 33 3.54 -0.27 -9.02
N ALA A 34 4.05 -0.62 -10.21
CA ALA A 34 5.29 -0.06 -10.72
C ALA A 34 5.20 1.48 -10.74
N ASN A 35 6.24 2.15 -10.26
CA ASN A 35 6.31 3.60 -10.12
C ASN A 35 5.12 4.19 -9.34
N THR A 36 4.70 3.52 -8.26
CA THR A 36 3.67 4.03 -7.36
C THR A 36 4.25 4.28 -5.97
N LYS A 37 3.88 5.42 -5.38
CA LYS A 37 4.17 5.80 -4.00
C LYS A 37 2.90 5.69 -3.16
N ILE A 38 3.05 5.36 -1.89
CA ILE A 38 1.98 5.44 -0.88
C ILE A 38 2.20 6.72 -0.08
N ASP A 39 1.15 7.50 0.10
CA ASP A 39 1.18 8.74 0.89
C ASP A 39 -0.01 8.84 1.84
N TYR A 40 0.15 9.53 2.96
CA TYR A 40 -0.93 9.74 3.92
C TYR A 40 -1.48 11.17 3.76
N VAL A 41 -2.76 11.26 3.38
CA VAL A 41 -3.42 12.55 3.12
C VAL A 41 -4.47 12.81 4.19
N LYS A 42 -4.43 14.01 4.78
CA LYS A 42 -5.47 14.50 5.69
C LYS A 42 -6.57 15.22 4.91
N GLY A 43 -7.81 14.78 5.09
CA GLY A 43 -8.98 15.46 4.56
C GLY A 43 -9.31 16.73 5.35
N ILE A 44 -10.20 17.56 4.79
CA ILE A 44 -10.62 18.84 5.39
C ILE A 44 -11.25 18.70 6.77
N PHE A 45 -11.83 17.53 7.08
CA PHE A 45 -12.45 17.22 8.38
C PHE A 45 -11.48 16.54 9.36
N GLY A 46 -10.18 16.51 9.06
CA GLY A 46 -9.16 15.92 9.93
C GLY A 46 -8.99 14.39 9.80
N ASN A 47 -9.95 13.69 9.18
CA ASN A 47 -9.81 12.27 8.86
C ASN A 47 -8.70 12.09 7.83
N GLY A 48 -7.73 11.20 8.09
CA GLY A 48 -6.69 10.88 7.13
C GLY A 48 -6.85 9.49 6.52
N TYR A 49 -6.31 9.33 5.32
CA TYR A 49 -6.33 8.07 4.58
C TYR A 49 -5.06 7.92 3.76
N PHE A 50 -4.66 6.67 3.53
CA PHE A 50 -3.57 6.36 2.62
C PHE A 50 -4.05 6.46 1.17
N LYS A 51 -3.19 7.02 0.32
CA LYS A 51 -3.43 7.20 -1.11
C LYS A 51 -2.26 6.67 -1.91
N LEU A 52 -2.59 5.98 -3.00
CA LEU A 52 -1.63 5.55 -4.01
C LEU A 52 -1.46 6.65 -5.05
N ILE A 53 -0.21 7.04 -5.32
CA ILE A 53 0.16 8.12 -6.25
C ILE A 53 1.13 7.55 -7.26
N ARG A 54 0.84 7.71 -8.55
CA ARG A 54 1.76 7.32 -9.62
C ARG A 54 2.83 8.40 -9.79
N VAL A 55 4.09 7.98 -9.90
CA VAL A 55 5.29 8.84 -9.97
C VAL A 55 6.00 8.63 -11.32
#